data_AF-A0A4R9HAV3-F1
#
_entry.id   AF-A0A4R9HAV3-F1
#
_cell.length_a   1.000
_cell.length_b   1.000
_cell.length_c   1.000
_cell.angle_alpha   90.00
_cell.angle_beta   90.00
_cell.angle_gamma   90.00
#
_symmetry.space_group_name_H-M   'P 1'
#
loop_
_entity.id
_entity.type
_entity.pdbx_description
1 polymer ?
#
loop_
_entity_poly.entity_id
_entity_poly.type
_entity_poly.pdbx_seq_one_letter_code
_entity_poly.pdbx_strand_id
1 'polypeptide(L)'
;MKFALKHFFLIFPLLLLGAISCKKEITFSEGIVYLPGNEKVEKQFKAIGVDPKKVASEQLLKSILELKNEGINEKDGSILVYLSSIDLGKAMQAQYKFSDKYDALHAWVASFKTAKTWCDYHLLFKDKIVSFEIEPIQAYKDNVFPDGSFDKVLKYNVYLRKQGEMGKLTSETAYTLVFTGELYKDGDWSRFSISSFEDHGVHKCPIREVDPETEHEIEQIKQRTKELEAEGKL
;
A
#
# COMPACT_ATOMS: atom_id res chain seq x y z
N MET A 1 14.11 -47.92 52.82
CA MET A 1 13.68 -48.68 51.63
C MET A 1 12.31 -48.18 51.20
N LYS A 2 12.19 -47.78 49.93
CA LYS A 2 10.98 -47.49 49.13
C LYS A 2 10.15 -46.23 49.48
N PHE A 3 10.48 -45.17 48.72
CA PHE A 3 9.55 -44.17 48.19
C PHE A 3 8.35 -44.84 47.48
N ALA A 4 7.16 -44.29 47.65
CA ALA A 4 6.07 -44.41 46.70
C ALA A 4 5.24 -43.12 46.72
N LEU A 5 5.65 -42.20 45.85
CA LEU A 5 4.96 -40.98 45.47
C LEU A 5 3.64 -41.36 44.78
N LYS A 6 2.51 -41.10 45.43
CA LYS A 6 1.18 -41.15 44.83
C LYS A 6 0.48 -39.89 45.32
N HIS A 7 0.21 -38.97 44.39
CA HIS A 7 -0.98 -38.11 44.24
C HIS A 7 -0.62 -37.05 43.19
N PHE A 8 -0.70 -37.57 41.98
CA PHE A 8 -0.75 -36.91 40.69
C PHE A 8 -1.96 -35.95 40.66
N PHE A 9 -1.86 -34.84 39.93
CA PHE A 9 -2.86 -33.78 39.69
C PHE A 9 -3.01 -32.65 40.73
N LEU A 10 -2.01 -31.77 40.77
CA LEU A 10 -2.21 -30.33 40.97
C LEU A 10 -2.02 -29.65 39.61
N ILE A 11 -3.01 -29.76 38.73
CA ILE A 11 -3.06 -28.92 37.51
C ILE A 11 -3.58 -27.55 37.93
N PHE A 12 -2.63 -26.72 38.32
CA PHE A 12 -2.48 -25.31 37.96
C PHE A 12 -3.71 -24.65 37.26
N PRO A 13 -4.61 -23.98 37.99
CA PRO A 13 -5.52 -23.01 37.38
C PRO A 13 -4.84 -21.64 37.41
N LEU A 14 -3.73 -21.48 36.67
CA LEU A 14 -3.02 -20.19 36.67
C LEU A 14 -2.34 -19.91 35.33
N LEU A 15 -3.02 -20.18 34.22
CA LEU A 15 -2.57 -19.76 32.88
C LEU A 15 -3.78 -19.61 31.95
N LEU A 16 -4.64 -18.62 32.24
CA LEU A 16 -5.58 -18.03 31.27
C LEU A 16 -6.00 -16.62 31.70
N LEU A 17 -5.14 -15.93 32.44
CA LEU A 17 -5.13 -14.45 32.53
C LEU A 17 -4.37 -13.92 31.31
N GLY A 18 -5.01 -14.07 30.16
CA GLY A 18 -4.50 -13.64 28.87
C GLY A 18 -5.68 -13.29 27.98
N ALA A 19 -6.56 -12.40 28.47
CA ALA A 19 -7.49 -11.67 27.62
C ALA A 19 -6.66 -10.70 26.75
N ILE A 20 -5.86 -11.24 25.84
CA ILE A 20 -5.37 -10.50 24.69
C ILE A 20 -6.64 -10.12 23.95
N SER A 21 -6.96 -8.82 23.95
CA SER A 21 -8.02 -8.24 23.14
C SER A 21 -7.62 -8.43 21.67
N CYS A 22 -7.87 -9.63 21.16
CA CYS A 22 -7.66 -9.97 19.76
C CYS A 22 -8.80 -9.29 19.01
N LYS A 23 -8.56 -8.03 18.58
CA LYS A 23 -9.55 -7.29 17.79
C LYS A 23 -9.89 -8.15 16.58
N LYS A 24 -11.15 -8.60 16.51
CA LYS A 24 -11.61 -9.62 15.57
C LYS A 24 -11.40 -9.14 14.13
N GLU A 25 -10.65 -9.91 13.35
CA GLU A 25 -10.50 -9.72 11.91
C GLU A 25 -11.87 -9.79 11.23
N ILE A 26 -12.10 -8.90 10.26
CA ILE A 26 -13.38 -8.79 9.54
C ILE A 26 -13.13 -9.09 8.07
N THR A 27 -13.72 -10.16 7.55
CA THR A 27 -13.66 -10.48 6.12
C THR A 27 -14.57 -9.54 5.34
N PHE A 28 -14.01 -8.81 4.37
CA PHE A 28 -14.78 -7.98 3.44
C PHE A 28 -15.18 -8.76 2.18
N SER A 29 -14.28 -9.60 1.67
CA SER A 29 -14.54 -10.51 0.56
C SER A 29 -13.58 -11.70 0.64
N GLU A 30 -13.72 -12.67 -0.27
CA GLU A 30 -12.75 -13.77 -0.39
C GLU A 30 -11.33 -13.23 -0.50
N GLY A 31 -10.44 -13.63 0.41
CA GLY A 31 -9.05 -13.18 0.45
C GLY A 31 -8.85 -11.69 0.70
N ILE A 32 -9.84 -10.94 1.22
CA ILE A 32 -9.67 -9.54 1.65
C ILE A 32 -10.19 -9.38 3.07
N VAL A 33 -9.30 -9.02 3.97
CA VAL A 33 -9.56 -8.91 5.41
C VAL A 33 -9.26 -7.50 5.89
N TYR A 34 -10.05 -7.03 6.85
CA TYR A 34 -9.82 -5.78 7.56
C TYR A 34 -9.26 -6.05 8.96
N LEU A 35 -8.18 -5.34 9.27
CA LEU A 35 -7.50 -5.31 10.54
C LEU A 35 -7.84 -4.02 11.28
N PRO A 36 -8.39 -4.09 12.50
CA PRO A 36 -8.66 -2.89 13.29
C PRO A 36 -7.36 -2.18 13.69
N GLY A 37 -7.29 -0.86 13.49
CA GLY A 37 -6.13 -0.06 13.88
C GLY A 37 -5.90 -0.02 15.40
N ASN A 38 -4.72 0.47 15.79
CA ASN A 38 -4.40 0.69 17.20
C ASN A 38 -5.20 1.87 17.80
N GLU A 39 -5.16 2.03 19.12
CA GLU A 39 -5.93 3.06 19.84
C GLU A 39 -5.63 4.49 19.36
N LYS A 40 -4.38 4.77 18.98
CA LYS A 40 -3.98 6.08 18.45
C LYS A 40 -4.69 6.35 17.12
N VAL A 41 -4.71 5.38 16.22
CA VAL A 41 -5.39 5.50 14.92
C VAL A 41 -6.89 5.63 15.11
N GLU A 42 -7.51 4.82 15.97
CA GLU A 42 -8.94 4.91 16.25
C GLU A 42 -9.34 6.30 16.78
N LYS A 43 -8.51 6.91 17.63
CA LYS A 43 -8.71 8.29 18.10
C LYS A 43 -8.64 9.30 16.96
N GLN A 44 -7.72 9.14 16.01
CA GLN A 44 -7.60 10.04 14.85
C GLN A 44 -8.86 9.99 13.97
N PHE A 45 -9.30 8.79 13.60
CA PHE A 45 -10.51 8.59 12.79
C PHE A 45 -11.76 9.13 13.50
N LYS A 46 -11.89 8.87 14.80
CA LYS A 46 -12.97 9.42 15.64
C LYS A 46 -12.93 10.95 15.69
N ALA A 47 -11.74 11.55 15.82
CA ALA A 47 -11.57 13.01 15.91
C ALA A 47 -12.00 13.74 14.63
N ILE A 48 -11.94 13.07 13.47
CA ILE A 48 -12.41 13.63 12.19
C ILE A 48 -13.81 13.12 11.79
N GLY A 49 -14.46 12.34 12.66
CA GLY A 49 -15.85 11.91 12.50
C GLY A 49 -16.08 10.82 11.46
N VAL A 50 -15.10 9.96 11.19
CA VAL A 50 -15.21 8.88 10.19
C VAL A 50 -14.95 7.51 10.79
N ASP A 51 -15.66 6.48 10.29
CA ASP A 51 -15.43 5.08 10.67
C ASP A 51 -14.41 4.45 9.70
N PRO A 52 -13.21 4.05 10.17
CA PRO A 52 -12.17 3.49 9.32
C PRO A 52 -12.62 2.24 8.59
N LYS A 53 -13.42 1.39 9.23
CA LYS A 53 -13.90 0.14 8.64
C LYS A 53 -14.90 0.42 7.53
N LYS A 54 -15.84 1.36 7.78
CA LYS A 54 -16.86 1.74 6.79
C LYS A 54 -16.22 2.33 5.54
N VAL A 55 -15.26 3.25 5.72
CA VAL A 55 -14.49 3.83 4.61
C VAL A 55 -13.74 2.73 3.85
N ALA A 56 -13.09 1.81 4.57
CA ALA A 56 -12.36 0.73 3.92
C ALA A 56 -13.28 -0.17 3.08
N SER A 57 -14.47 -0.52 3.58
CA SER A 57 -15.42 -1.37 2.86
C SER A 57 -16.12 -0.67 1.69
N GLU A 58 -16.41 0.63 1.80
CA GLU A 58 -17.22 1.36 0.80
C GLU A 58 -16.38 2.06 -0.27
N GLN A 59 -15.18 2.53 0.10
CA GLN A 59 -14.33 3.34 -0.78
C GLN A 59 -13.08 2.59 -1.22
N LEU A 60 -12.26 2.11 -0.28
CA LEU A 60 -10.98 1.48 -0.59
C LEU A 60 -11.13 0.09 -1.23
N LEU A 61 -12.14 -0.69 -0.82
CA LEU A 61 -12.34 -2.05 -1.32
C LEU A 61 -12.45 -2.12 -2.85
N LYS A 62 -12.98 -1.08 -3.50
CA LYS A 62 -13.06 -0.99 -4.96
C LYS A 62 -11.68 -1.04 -5.61
N SER A 63 -10.76 -0.19 -5.15
CA SER A 63 -9.37 -0.16 -5.62
C SER A 63 -8.63 -1.48 -5.37
N ILE A 64 -8.90 -2.16 -4.26
CA ILE A 64 -8.26 -3.45 -3.94
C ILE A 64 -8.85 -4.58 -4.80
N LEU A 65 -10.14 -4.56 -5.09
CA LEU A 65 -10.76 -5.53 -5.99
C LEU A 65 -10.26 -5.35 -7.43
N GLU A 66 -10.07 -4.12 -7.90
CA GLU A 66 -9.41 -3.83 -9.19
C GLU A 66 -8.01 -4.47 -9.23
N LEU A 67 -7.18 -4.18 -8.21
CA LEU A 67 -5.83 -4.75 -8.08
C LEU A 67 -5.84 -6.29 -8.05
N LYS A 68 -6.77 -6.88 -7.30
CA LYS A 68 -6.88 -8.34 -7.17
C LYS A 68 -7.32 -9.01 -8.47
N ASN A 69 -8.29 -8.42 -9.17
CA ASN A 69 -8.91 -9.02 -10.35
C ASN A 69 -8.01 -8.94 -11.58
N GLU A 70 -7.35 -7.79 -11.79
CA GLU A 70 -6.37 -7.63 -12.87
C GLU A 70 -5.08 -8.40 -12.54
N GLY A 71 -4.77 -8.53 -11.24
CA GLY A 71 -3.59 -9.21 -10.75
C GLY A 71 -2.33 -8.35 -10.88
N ILE A 72 -1.26 -8.80 -10.23
CA ILE A 72 0.07 -8.18 -10.33
C ILE A 72 0.92 -9.14 -11.17
N ASN A 73 1.09 -8.84 -12.46
CA ASN A 73 1.83 -9.69 -13.41
C ASN A 73 3.18 -9.07 -13.73
N GLU A 74 4.26 -9.86 -13.68
CA GLU A 74 5.65 -9.43 -13.90
C GLU A 74 5.87 -8.63 -15.19
N LYS A 75 4.98 -8.75 -16.17
CA LYS A 75 5.09 -8.03 -17.44
C LYS A 75 4.06 -6.92 -17.64
N ASP A 76 3.20 -6.70 -16.65
CA ASP A 76 2.10 -5.74 -16.72
C ASP A 76 1.83 -5.10 -15.34
N GLY A 77 2.48 -3.96 -15.10
CA GLY A 77 2.23 -3.11 -13.94
C GLY A 77 1.22 -1.99 -14.21
N SER A 78 0.46 -2.04 -15.31
CA SER A 78 -0.48 -0.98 -15.70
C SER A 78 -1.49 -0.68 -14.59
N ILE A 79 -1.99 -1.70 -13.89
CA ILE A 79 -2.91 -1.54 -12.76
C ILE A 79 -2.27 -0.78 -11.59
N LEU A 80 -1.00 -1.04 -11.28
CA LEU A 80 -0.27 -0.32 -10.24
C LEU A 80 -0.10 1.15 -10.62
N VAL A 81 0.25 1.43 -11.89
CA VAL A 81 0.35 2.81 -12.40
C VAL A 81 -1.01 3.50 -12.38
N TYR A 82 -2.06 2.82 -12.83
CA TYR A 82 -3.43 3.34 -12.85
C TYR A 82 -3.93 3.67 -11.44
N LEU A 83 -3.60 2.85 -10.44
CA LEU A 83 -3.99 3.06 -9.04
C LEU A 83 -3.13 4.10 -8.33
N SER A 84 -2.03 4.56 -8.92
CA SER A 84 -1.07 5.41 -8.22
C SER A 84 -1.47 6.88 -8.18
N SER A 85 -1.06 7.56 -7.11
CA SER A 85 -1.35 8.99 -6.95
C SER A 85 -0.52 9.83 -7.92
N ILE A 86 -1.05 11.00 -8.28
CA ILE A 86 -0.31 11.98 -9.09
C ILE A 86 0.98 12.38 -8.39
N ASP A 87 0.97 12.53 -7.06
CA ASP A 87 2.14 12.93 -6.29
C ASP A 87 3.25 11.89 -6.32
N LEU A 88 2.90 10.59 -6.33
CA LEU A 88 3.87 9.53 -6.53
C LEU A 88 4.52 9.65 -7.92
N GLY A 89 3.71 9.89 -8.97
CA GLY A 89 4.23 10.14 -10.32
C GLY A 89 5.14 11.38 -10.40
N LYS A 90 4.81 12.47 -9.72
CA LYS A 90 5.66 13.67 -9.63
C LYS A 90 6.95 13.43 -8.85
N ALA A 91 6.88 12.68 -7.75
CA ALA A 91 8.07 12.33 -6.98
C ALA A 91 9.05 11.54 -7.84
N MET A 92 8.55 10.61 -8.64
CA MET A 92 9.36 9.89 -9.62
C MET A 92 9.92 10.81 -10.70
N GLN A 93 9.10 11.68 -11.29
CA GLN A 93 9.55 12.67 -12.27
C GLN A 93 10.74 13.48 -11.73
N ALA A 94 10.63 13.99 -10.50
CA ALA A 94 11.68 14.77 -9.85
C ALA A 94 12.94 13.93 -9.56
N GLN A 95 12.77 12.72 -9.01
CA GLN A 95 13.88 11.83 -8.65
C GLN A 95 14.73 11.45 -9.87
N TYR A 96 14.08 11.17 -11.00
CA TYR A 96 14.75 10.70 -12.22
C TYR A 96 14.94 11.80 -13.28
N LYS A 97 14.57 13.04 -12.95
CA LYS A 97 14.75 14.23 -13.81
C LYS A 97 14.11 14.06 -15.20
N PHE A 98 12.90 13.52 -15.24
CA PHE A 98 12.11 13.47 -16.46
C PHE A 98 11.60 14.86 -16.84
N SER A 99 11.57 15.15 -18.15
CA SER A 99 11.07 16.40 -18.75
C SER A 99 9.63 16.68 -18.31
N ASP A 100 8.77 15.66 -18.38
CA ASP A 100 7.38 15.76 -17.96
C ASP A 100 6.92 14.53 -17.15
N LYS A 101 5.69 14.60 -16.63
CA LYS A 101 5.08 13.53 -15.82
C LYS A 101 4.66 12.32 -16.65
N TYR A 102 4.39 12.47 -17.94
CA TYR A 102 3.99 11.38 -18.83
C TYR A 102 5.18 10.48 -19.12
N ASP A 103 6.36 11.04 -19.37
CA ASP A 103 7.62 10.30 -19.47
C ASP A 103 7.90 9.48 -18.22
N ALA A 104 7.70 10.09 -17.05
CA ALA A 104 7.86 9.39 -15.78
C ALA A 104 6.86 8.22 -15.65
N LEU A 105 5.61 8.40 -16.06
CA LEU A 105 4.60 7.33 -16.07
C LEU A 105 4.94 6.23 -17.09
N HIS A 106 5.39 6.59 -18.29
CA HIS A 106 5.79 5.63 -19.32
C HIS A 106 7.01 4.82 -18.91
N ALA A 107 8.03 5.48 -18.37
CA ALA A 107 9.21 4.82 -17.85
C ALA A 107 8.88 3.95 -16.62
N TRP A 108 7.92 4.36 -15.79
CA TRP A 108 7.39 3.51 -14.74
C TRP A 108 6.70 2.25 -15.29
N VAL A 109 5.81 2.38 -16.27
CA VAL A 109 5.19 1.24 -16.95
C VAL A 109 6.25 0.31 -17.57
N ALA A 110 7.25 0.90 -18.24
CA ALA A 110 8.34 0.16 -18.88
C ALA A 110 9.22 -0.59 -17.86
N SER A 111 9.47 0.01 -16.69
CA SER A 111 10.25 -0.61 -15.61
C SER A 111 9.69 -1.96 -15.15
N PHE A 112 8.39 -2.18 -15.33
CA PHE A 112 7.77 -3.47 -15.04
C PHE A 112 8.11 -4.51 -16.11
N LYS A 113 8.13 -4.16 -17.40
CA LYS A 113 8.41 -5.10 -18.50
C LYS A 113 9.80 -5.72 -18.42
N THR A 114 10.77 -4.98 -17.90
CA THR A 114 12.17 -5.42 -17.80
C THR A 114 12.51 -6.00 -16.42
N ALA A 115 11.53 -6.06 -15.49
CA ALA A 115 11.72 -6.41 -14.07
C ALA A 115 12.82 -5.60 -13.36
N LYS A 116 13.16 -4.42 -13.90
CA LYS A 116 14.20 -3.52 -13.38
C LYS A 116 13.53 -2.28 -12.83
N THR A 117 13.37 -2.28 -11.53
CA THR A 117 12.41 -1.43 -10.87
C THR A 117 13.03 -0.21 -10.22
N TRP A 118 12.21 0.83 -10.10
CA TRP A 118 12.51 2.05 -9.36
C TRP A 118 12.40 1.85 -7.84
N CYS A 119 13.11 0.84 -7.27
CA CYS A 119 13.07 0.23 -5.91
C CYS A 119 12.62 -1.25 -5.96
N ASP A 120 12.48 -1.93 -4.82
CA ASP A 120 12.10 -3.36 -4.68
C ASP A 120 10.70 -3.75 -5.23
N TYR A 121 10.06 -2.89 -6.04
CA TYR A 121 8.79 -3.17 -6.74
C TYR A 121 8.78 -4.49 -7.51
N HIS A 122 9.93 -4.96 -8.03
CA HIS A 122 10.01 -6.23 -8.75
C HIS A 122 9.60 -7.43 -7.89
N LEU A 123 9.73 -7.32 -6.56
CA LEU A 123 9.42 -8.40 -5.63
C LEU A 123 7.92 -8.69 -5.59
N LEU A 124 7.07 -7.67 -5.79
CA LEU A 124 5.61 -7.82 -5.89
C LEU A 124 5.17 -8.75 -7.02
N PHE A 125 6.02 -8.91 -8.03
CA PHE A 125 5.73 -9.68 -9.25
C PHE A 125 6.31 -11.08 -9.25
N LYS A 126 7.30 -11.35 -8.40
CA LYS A 126 7.89 -12.69 -8.24
C LYS A 126 6.94 -13.63 -7.52
N ASP A 127 6.17 -13.08 -6.60
CA ASP A 127 5.31 -13.84 -5.72
C ASP A 127 3.85 -13.76 -6.17
N LYS A 128 3.18 -14.91 -6.16
CA LYS A 128 1.73 -14.94 -6.37
C LYS A 128 1.04 -14.36 -5.13
N ILE A 129 0.41 -13.19 -5.27
CA ILE A 129 -0.42 -12.62 -4.21
C ILE A 129 -1.77 -13.35 -4.15
N VAL A 130 -2.16 -13.79 -2.95
CA VAL A 130 -3.37 -14.62 -2.74
C VAL A 130 -4.39 -13.97 -1.81
N SER A 131 -3.99 -13.02 -0.97
CA SER A 131 -4.91 -12.27 -0.12
C SER A 131 -4.36 -10.89 0.26
N PHE A 132 -5.25 -10.04 0.78
CA PHE A 132 -4.99 -8.66 1.14
C PHE A 132 -5.49 -8.41 2.57
N GLU A 133 -4.70 -7.72 3.39
CA GLU A 133 -5.08 -7.29 4.73
C GLU A 133 -5.03 -5.75 4.81
N ILE A 134 -6.15 -5.13 5.16
CA ILE A 134 -6.33 -3.68 5.17
C ILE A 134 -6.25 -3.19 6.61
N GLU A 135 -5.32 -2.29 6.91
CA GLU A 135 -5.18 -1.68 8.22
C GLU A 135 -5.25 -0.15 8.11
N PRO A 136 -6.12 0.55 8.86
CA PRO A 136 -6.07 2.00 8.93
C PRO A 136 -4.80 2.43 9.67
N ILE A 137 -4.11 3.44 9.15
CA ILE A 137 -2.85 3.93 9.75
C ILE A 137 -2.87 5.40 10.15
N GLN A 138 -3.65 6.23 9.45
CA GLN A 138 -3.69 7.65 9.74
C GLN A 138 -4.96 8.31 9.24
N ALA A 139 -5.43 9.31 9.99
CA ALA A 139 -6.52 10.18 9.61
C ALA A 139 -6.24 11.61 10.12
N TYR A 140 -6.39 12.62 9.27
CA TYR A 140 -6.21 14.02 9.67
C TYR A 140 -7.04 14.97 8.82
N LYS A 141 -7.21 16.20 9.34
CA LYS A 141 -7.84 17.30 8.62
C LYS A 141 -6.84 17.92 7.68
N ASP A 142 -7.26 18.20 6.46
CA ASP A 142 -6.51 18.93 5.45
C ASP A 142 -7.31 20.15 4.99
N ASN A 143 -6.66 21.14 4.38
CA ASN A 143 -7.29 22.33 3.79
C ASN A 143 -8.43 22.93 4.65
N VAL A 144 -8.08 23.60 5.76
CA VAL A 144 -9.10 24.27 6.58
C VAL A 144 -9.57 25.55 5.89
N PHE A 145 -10.84 25.59 5.51
CA PHE A 145 -11.47 26.71 4.81
C PHE A 145 -11.92 27.83 5.78
N PRO A 146 -12.17 29.06 5.28
CA PRO A 146 -12.57 30.21 6.12
C PRO A 146 -13.88 30.01 6.90
N ASP A 147 -14.77 29.14 6.42
CA ASP A 147 -16.02 28.76 7.09
C ASP A 147 -15.83 27.69 8.18
N GLY A 148 -14.58 27.27 8.43
CA GLY A 148 -14.23 26.23 9.40
C GLY A 148 -14.44 24.80 8.90
N SER A 149 -14.94 24.61 7.68
CA SER A 149 -14.95 23.31 7.02
C SER A 149 -13.54 22.89 6.62
N PHE A 150 -13.34 21.60 6.39
CA PHE A 150 -12.03 21.03 6.06
C PHE A 150 -12.18 19.74 5.26
N ASP A 151 -11.22 19.49 4.41
CA ASP A 151 -11.02 18.20 3.75
C ASP A 151 -10.42 17.22 4.75
N LYS A 152 -10.53 15.92 4.47
CA LYS A 152 -9.99 14.89 5.35
C LYS A 152 -9.12 13.97 4.53
N VAL A 153 -7.92 13.69 5.03
CA VAL A 153 -7.03 12.69 4.42
C VAL A 153 -7.01 11.45 5.28
N LEU A 154 -7.23 10.30 4.66
CA LEU A 154 -7.26 9.00 5.30
C LEU A 154 -6.29 8.05 4.62
N LYS A 155 -5.51 7.33 5.42
CA LYS A 155 -4.46 6.43 4.96
C LYS A 155 -4.65 5.02 5.51
N TYR A 156 -4.40 4.04 4.65
CA TYR A 156 -4.47 2.63 4.95
C TYR A 156 -3.24 1.91 4.43
N ASN A 157 -2.70 1.02 5.25
CA ASN A 157 -1.80 -0.02 4.78
C ASN A 157 -2.62 -1.17 4.19
N VAL A 158 -2.17 -1.67 3.06
CA VAL A 158 -2.69 -2.88 2.42
C VAL A 158 -1.52 -3.87 2.32
N TYR A 159 -1.52 -4.83 3.23
CA TYR A 159 -0.54 -5.91 3.27
C TYR A 159 -0.92 -6.97 2.25
N LEU A 160 0.06 -7.40 1.45
CA LEU A 160 -0.13 -8.38 0.39
C LEU A 160 0.42 -9.74 0.86
N ARG A 161 -0.46 -10.73 0.95
CA ARG A 161 -0.07 -12.09 1.32
C ARG A 161 0.39 -12.86 0.10
N LYS A 162 1.58 -13.44 0.20
CA LYS A 162 2.13 -14.33 -0.82
C LYS A 162 1.57 -15.74 -0.67
N GLN A 163 1.50 -16.47 -1.78
CA GLN A 163 1.14 -17.89 -1.75
C GLN A 163 2.14 -18.66 -0.87
N GLY A 164 1.62 -19.42 0.11
CA GLY A 164 2.45 -20.20 1.04
C GLY A 164 2.94 -19.43 2.27
N GLU A 165 2.71 -18.12 2.33
CA GLU A 165 3.02 -17.30 3.51
C GLU A 165 2.01 -17.52 4.63
N MET A 166 2.48 -17.89 5.81
CA MET A 166 1.68 -18.17 6.99
C MET A 166 1.95 -17.17 8.12
N GLY A 167 1.00 -17.03 9.04
CA GLY A 167 1.11 -16.11 10.17
C GLY A 167 0.66 -14.69 9.84
N LYS A 168 0.66 -13.81 10.83
CA LYS A 168 0.19 -12.43 10.71
C LYS A 168 1.14 -11.59 9.85
N LEU A 169 0.61 -10.82 8.91
CA LEU A 169 1.39 -9.86 8.15
C LEU A 169 1.65 -8.61 9.00
N THR A 170 2.85 -8.06 8.87
CA THR A 170 3.23 -6.76 9.41
C THR A 170 3.94 -5.98 8.31
N SER A 171 4.11 -4.67 8.49
CA SER A 171 4.91 -3.85 7.57
C SER A 171 6.37 -4.31 7.45
N GLU A 172 6.86 -5.11 8.41
CA GLU A 172 8.20 -5.69 8.39
C GLU A 172 8.27 -7.03 7.65
N THR A 173 7.14 -7.71 7.44
CA THR A 173 7.10 -9.08 6.90
C THR A 173 6.32 -9.20 5.60
N ALA A 174 5.53 -8.19 5.22
CA ALA A 174 4.73 -8.19 4.01
C ALA A 174 5.09 -7.04 3.09
N TYR A 175 4.86 -7.26 1.79
CA TYR A 175 4.75 -6.14 0.86
C TYR A 175 3.55 -5.28 1.25
N THR A 176 3.80 -3.98 1.42
CA THR A 176 2.79 -3.06 1.96
C THR A 176 2.57 -1.91 0.99
N LEU A 177 1.34 -1.78 0.50
CA LEU A 177 0.88 -0.64 -0.28
C LEU A 177 0.21 0.37 0.65
N VAL A 178 0.60 1.64 0.58
CA VAL A 178 -0.10 2.70 1.30
C VAL A 178 -1.12 3.34 0.36
N PHE A 179 -2.40 3.17 0.68
CA PHE A 179 -3.48 3.84 0.00
C PHE A 179 -3.88 5.10 0.76
N THR A 180 -3.97 6.21 0.02
CA THR A 180 -4.49 7.48 0.52
C THR A 180 -5.77 7.84 -0.23
N GLY A 181 -6.79 8.27 0.51
CA GLY A 181 -8.01 8.85 -0.03
C GLY A 181 -8.36 10.13 0.70
N GLU A 182 -9.03 11.03 -0.01
CA GLU A 182 -9.46 12.33 0.48
C GLU A 182 -10.99 12.40 0.49
N LEU A 183 -11.56 12.88 1.59
CA LEU A 183 -12.97 13.23 1.70
C LEU A 183 -13.06 14.75 1.72
N TYR A 184 -13.54 15.31 0.62
CA TYR A 184 -13.72 16.74 0.43
C TYR A 184 -14.80 17.28 1.37
N LYS A 185 -14.71 18.57 1.67
CA LYS A 185 -15.63 19.25 2.59
C LYS A 185 -17.11 19.18 2.18
N ASP A 186 -17.41 19.04 0.90
CA ASP A 186 -18.75 18.89 0.33
C ASP A 186 -19.32 17.47 0.48
N GLY A 187 -18.49 16.52 0.92
CA GLY A 187 -18.87 15.12 1.14
C GLY A 187 -18.44 14.19 0.02
N ASP A 188 -17.81 14.69 -1.04
CA ASP A 188 -17.32 13.89 -2.15
C ASP A 188 -15.99 13.21 -1.81
N TRP A 189 -15.81 12.01 -2.34
CA TRP A 189 -14.57 11.24 -2.16
C TRP A 189 -13.69 11.36 -3.39
N SER A 190 -12.40 11.60 -3.16
CA SER A 190 -11.38 11.23 -4.14
C SER A 190 -11.33 9.72 -4.29
N ARG A 191 -10.73 9.26 -5.39
CA ARG A 191 -10.31 7.85 -5.48
C ARG A 191 -9.27 7.57 -4.39
N PHE A 192 -9.30 6.36 -3.83
CA PHE A 192 -8.18 5.83 -3.05
C PHE A 192 -7.06 5.38 -3.99
N SER A 193 -5.91 6.03 -3.86
CA SER A 193 -4.74 5.81 -4.71
C SER A 193 -3.53 5.36 -3.90
N ILE A 194 -2.65 4.58 -4.53
CA ILE A 194 -1.37 4.19 -3.95
C ILE A 194 -0.49 5.45 -3.86
N SER A 195 -0.20 5.90 -2.65
CA SER A 195 0.60 7.10 -2.38
C SER A 195 2.06 6.78 -2.09
N SER A 196 2.32 5.58 -1.58
CA SER A 196 3.67 5.11 -1.27
C SER A 196 3.66 3.60 -1.05
N PHE A 197 4.86 3.04 -0.92
CA PHE A 197 5.11 1.64 -0.65
C PHE A 197 5.93 1.60 0.65
N GLU A 198 5.45 0.87 1.66
CA GLU A 198 6.23 0.63 2.86
C GLU A 198 7.09 -0.61 2.61
N ASP A 199 8.41 -0.42 2.61
CA ASP A 199 9.38 -1.48 2.37
C ASP A 199 10.05 -1.92 3.68
N HIS A 200 10.45 -3.19 3.67
CA HIS A 200 11.18 -3.89 4.70
C HIS A 200 12.47 -3.13 5.08
N GLY A 201 12.67 -2.92 6.38
CA GLY A 201 13.73 -2.09 6.97
C GLY A 201 15.20 -2.52 6.79
N VAL A 202 15.60 -3.10 5.65
CA VAL A 202 17.01 -3.44 5.36
C VAL A 202 17.52 -2.85 4.04
N HIS A 203 16.63 -2.49 3.11
CA HIS A 203 16.98 -1.78 1.90
C HIS A 203 16.15 -0.49 1.81
N LYS A 204 16.61 0.57 2.49
CA LYS A 204 16.18 1.93 2.11
C LYS A 204 16.57 2.13 0.67
N CYS A 205 15.63 1.91 -0.26
CA CYS A 205 15.82 1.92 -1.70
C CYS A 205 17.00 2.80 -2.15
N PRO A 206 18.18 2.21 -2.38
CA PRO A 206 19.14 2.79 -3.27
C PRO A 206 18.84 2.18 -4.63
N ILE A 207 18.44 2.97 -5.60
CA ILE A 207 18.54 2.57 -7.01
C ILE A 207 19.99 2.13 -7.20
N ARG A 208 20.25 0.82 -7.21
CA ARG A 208 21.56 0.30 -7.58
C ARG A 208 21.50 0.08 -9.08
N GLU A 209 21.89 1.14 -9.77
CA GLU A 209 22.17 1.22 -11.21
C GLU A 209 20.98 0.84 -12.11
N VAL A 210 20.44 1.84 -12.82
CA VAL A 210 19.59 1.60 -13.99
C VAL A 210 20.46 0.87 -15.01
N ASP A 211 20.00 -0.24 -15.54
CA ASP A 211 20.78 -0.99 -16.51
C ASP A 211 20.83 -0.27 -17.87
N PRO A 212 21.80 -0.60 -18.74
CA PRO A 212 21.96 0.09 -20.02
C PRO A 212 20.76 0.01 -20.97
N GLU A 213 19.93 -1.03 -20.90
CA GLU A 213 18.76 -1.19 -21.77
C GLU A 213 17.62 -0.27 -21.32
N THR A 214 17.34 -0.21 -20.01
CA THR A 214 16.38 0.74 -19.45
C THR A 214 16.88 2.18 -19.60
N GLU A 215 18.18 2.44 -19.44
CA GLU A 215 18.75 3.77 -19.70
C GLU A 215 18.57 4.16 -21.17
N HIS A 216 18.72 3.22 -22.11
CA HIS A 216 18.45 3.46 -23.52
C HIS A 216 16.98 3.76 -23.79
N GLU A 217 16.04 2.99 -23.24
CA GLU A 217 14.60 3.25 -23.38
C GLU A 217 14.19 4.60 -22.75
N ILE A 218 14.73 4.92 -21.57
CA ILE A 218 14.54 6.21 -20.91
C ILE A 218 15.05 7.35 -21.80
N GLU A 219 16.24 7.21 -22.41
CA GLU A 219 16.75 8.24 -23.32
C GLU A 219 15.98 8.31 -24.63
N GLN A 220 15.44 7.21 -25.15
CA GLN A 220 14.52 7.24 -26.29
C GLN A 220 13.23 8.00 -25.95
N ILE A 221 12.66 7.76 -24.76
CA ILE A 221 11.48 8.50 -24.27
C ILE A 221 11.81 9.99 -24.14
N LYS A 222 12.90 10.36 -23.46
CA LYS A 222 13.31 11.76 -23.31
C LYS A 222 13.59 12.44 -24.65
N GLN A 223 14.21 11.73 -25.59
CA GLN A 223 14.50 12.26 -26.92
C GLN A 223 13.20 12.49 -27.70
N ARG A 224 12.26 11.55 -27.62
CA ARG A 224 10.96 11.68 -28.27
C ARG A 224 10.15 12.85 -27.71
N THR A 225 10.20 13.08 -26.41
CA THR A 225 9.50 14.20 -25.77
C THR A 225 10.08 15.53 -26.21
N LYS A 226 11.40 15.67 -26.27
CA LYS A 226 12.05 16.88 -26.82
C LYS A 226 11.66 17.16 -28.27
N GLU A 227 11.52 16.12 -29.09
CA GLU A 227 11.05 16.26 -30.48
C GLU A 227 9.60 16.75 -30.54
N LEU A 228 8.72 16.20 -29.71
CA LEU A 228 7.31 16.62 -29.65
C LEU A 228 7.14 18.05 -29.13
N GLU A 229 7.94 18.47 -28.15
CA GLU A 229 8.01 19.86 -27.67
C GLU A 229 8.50 20.81 -28.79
N ALA A 230 9.56 20.44 -29.52
CA ALA A 230 10.07 21.24 -30.64
C ALA A 230 9.08 21.35 -31.80
N GLU A 231 8.22 20.34 -31.98
CA GLU A 231 7.14 20.33 -32.96
C GLU A 231 5.88 21.08 -32.48
N GLY A 232 5.83 21.56 -31.23
CA GLY A 232 4.65 22.23 -30.65
C GLY A 232 3.44 21.32 -30.47
N LYS A 233 3.67 20.01 -30.32
CA LYS A 233 2.63 18.97 -30.18
C LYS A 233 2.37 18.58 -28.72
N LEU A 234 3.08 19.20 -27.80
CA LEU A 234 2.92 19.13 -26.34
C LEU A 234 2.75 20.54 -25.78
#